data_AF-A0A937BJG2-F1
#
_entry.id   AF-A0A937BJG2-F1
#
_cell.length_a   1.000
_cell.length_b   1.000
_cell.length_c   1.000
_cell.angle_alpha   90.00
_cell.angle_beta   90.00
_cell.angle_gamma   90.00
#
_symmetry.space_group_name_H-M   'P 1'
#
loop_
_entity.id
_entity.type
_entity.pdbx_description
1 polymer ?
#
loop_
_entity_poly.entity_id
_entity_poly.type
_entity_poly.pdbx_seq_one_letter_code
_entity_poly.pdbx_strand_id
1 'polypeptide(L)'
;MVLELFETGSHGPNNILSSKPQTDRTYYPKSSIDRFDIVISNPPFNVNINKASVQQNFEINGKSEAYFLERWYQLLKPGGRIGVVLPESFFSVEDDVEGRLFLYGHFNIKAIVSLPSHAFSPHTTTSTSLLFASKKTQVEEEKFQSSWDKQTILFDEKYSRVHAILAVSKDNLSFVLADKQKDESIRSLRIKSRAFFDKEFGHGFIVLPYLMISFIQC
;
A
#
# COMPACT_ATOMS: atom_id res chain seq x y z
N MET A 1 -5.29 -16.59 22.93
CA MET A 1 -5.27 -15.39 23.80
C MET A 1 -5.91 -14.27 23.00
N VAL A 2 -7.23 -14.20 23.11
CA VAL A 2 -8.08 -13.19 22.47
C VAL A 2 -7.87 -11.91 23.27
N LEU A 3 -7.38 -10.84 22.65
CA LEU A 3 -7.47 -9.52 23.25
C LEU A 3 -8.87 -8.99 22.96
N GLU A 4 -9.73 -9.03 23.98
CA GLU A 4 -11.01 -8.35 24.03
C GLU A 4 -10.82 -6.87 23.68
N LEU A 5 -11.36 -6.46 22.54
CA LEU A 5 -11.33 -5.08 22.06
C LEU A 5 -12.69 -4.37 22.20
N PHE A 6 -13.67 -4.95 22.89
CA PHE A 6 -15.04 -4.42 22.93
C PHE A 6 -15.77 -4.45 24.29
N GLU A 7 -15.12 -4.75 25.42
CA GLU A 7 -15.82 -4.63 26.71
C GLU A 7 -15.78 -3.22 27.29
N THR A 8 -16.95 -2.60 27.35
CA THR A 8 -17.28 -1.43 28.18
C THR A 8 -17.30 -1.84 29.66
N GLY A 9 -16.13 -1.96 30.29
CA GLY A 9 -15.99 -2.34 31.69
C GLY A 9 -14.95 -1.48 32.41
N SER A 10 -15.40 -0.68 33.39
CA SER A 10 -14.65 0.40 34.03
C SER A 10 -13.45 -0.04 34.93
N HIS A 11 -13.11 -1.33 35.04
CA HIS A 11 -12.13 -1.79 36.05
C HIS A 11 -11.16 -2.87 35.53
N GLY A 12 -10.14 -2.44 34.77
CA GLY A 12 -8.97 -3.25 34.43
C GLY A 12 -7.70 -2.37 34.35
N PRO A 13 -6.50 -2.89 34.67
CA PRO A 13 -5.27 -2.11 34.87
C PRO A 13 -4.67 -1.44 33.61
N ASN A 14 -5.36 -1.42 32.47
CA ASN A 14 -4.91 -0.72 31.26
C ASN A 14 -6.08 0.02 30.60
N ASN A 15 -6.53 1.10 31.25
CA ASN A 15 -7.59 1.95 30.73
C ASN A 15 -7.09 2.74 29.51
N ILE A 16 -7.40 2.26 28.30
CA ILE A 16 -6.99 2.94 27.04
C ILE A 16 -7.62 4.34 26.94
N LEU A 17 -8.74 4.57 27.63
CA LEU A 17 -9.54 5.80 27.61
C LEU A 17 -8.92 6.99 28.37
N SER A 18 -7.83 6.79 29.14
CA SER A 18 -7.20 7.88 29.91
C SER A 18 -6.00 8.54 29.22
N SER A 19 -5.52 8.02 28.09
CA SER A 19 -4.42 8.66 27.36
C SER A 19 -4.92 9.87 26.60
N LYS A 20 -4.29 11.02 26.85
CA LYS A 20 -4.38 12.16 25.94
C LYS A 20 -3.75 11.76 24.61
N PRO A 21 -4.51 11.77 23.50
CA PRO A 21 -3.94 11.44 22.20
C PRO A 21 -2.92 12.50 21.79
N GLN A 22 -1.84 12.09 21.13
CA GLN A 22 -0.89 13.02 20.52
C GLN A 22 -1.34 13.36 19.09
N THR A 23 -1.35 14.65 18.76
CA THR A 23 -1.78 15.19 17.46
C THR A 23 -0.65 15.88 16.70
N ASP A 24 0.57 15.93 17.24
CA ASP A 24 1.65 16.78 16.72
C ASP A 24 2.58 16.01 15.78
N ARG A 25 2.03 15.56 14.63
CA ARG A 25 2.78 14.81 13.61
C ARG A 25 2.62 15.43 12.24
N THR A 26 3.73 15.61 11.55
CA THR A 26 3.78 16.24 10.22
C THR A 26 3.16 15.37 9.12
N TYR A 27 3.27 14.04 9.22
CA TYR A 27 2.92 13.09 8.14
C TYR A 27 1.72 12.20 8.44
N TYR A 28 1.19 12.26 9.67
CA TYR A 28 0.01 11.51 10.05
C TYR A 28 -0.92 12.40 10.89
N PRO A 29 -2.02 12.90 10.31
CA PRO A 29 -2.82 13.96 10.92
C PRO A 29 -3.75 13.46 12.03
N LYS A 30 -3.95 12.14 12.16
CA LYS A 30 -4.89 11.58 13.13
C LYS A 30 -4.22 11.34 14.48
N SER A 31 -5.06 11.34 15.50
CA SER A 31 -4.63 11.08 16.87
C SER A 31 -4.01 9.68 17.01
N SER A 32 -2.86 9.60 17.68
CA SER A 32 -2.21 8.33 18.00
C SER A 32 -2.03 8.17 19.51
N ILE A 33 -2.07 6.91 19.97
CA ILE A 33 -1.90 6.53 21.37
C ILE A 33 -0.42 6.36 21.71
N ASP A 34 0.37 5.76 20.82
CA ASP A 34 1.82 5.59 20.96
C ASP A 34 2.30 5.00 22.29
N ARG A 35 1.67 3.92 22.77
CA ARG A 35 2.02 3.31 24.06
C ARG A 35 2.61 1.92 23.96
N PHE A 36 2.38 1.23 22.86
CA PHE A 36 2.74 -0.18 22.76
C PHE A 36 4.08 -0.35 22.05
N ASP A 37 4.96 -1.17 22.62
CA ASP A 37 6.23 -1.53 22.01
C ASP A 37 6.07 -2.69 21.01
N ILE A 38 5.05 -3.53 21.22
CA ILE A 38 4.75 -4.71 20.38
C ILE A 38 3.23 -4.84 20.22
N VAL A 39 2.78 -5.12 19.00
CA VAL A 39 1.41 -5.56 18.69
C VAL A 39 1.47 -6.92 17.98
N ILE A 40 0.72 -7.88 18.49
CA ILE A 40 0.54 -9.20 17.88
C ILE A 40 -0.96 -9.38 17.66
N SER A 41 -1.35 -9.71 16.43
CA SER A 41 -2.78 -9.77 16.07
C SER A 41 -3.06 -10.78 14.96
N ASN A 42 -4.20 -11.45 15.05
CA ASN A 42 -4.83 -12.17 13.96
C ASN A 42 -6.22 -11.55 13.75
N PRO A 43 -6.32 -10.43 13.01
CA PRO A 43 -7.60 -9.77 12.82
C PRO A 43 -8.56 -10.67 12.03
N PRO A 44 -9.88 -10.57 12.28
CA PRO A 44 -10.87 -11.22 11.44
C PRO A 44 -10.75 -10.75 9.98
N PHE A 45 -10.81 -11.67 9.03
CA PHE A 45 -10.67 -11.37 7.60
C PHE A 45 -11.99 -10.87 6.99
N ASN A 46 -11.90 -9.94 6.04
CA ASN A 46 -13.02 -9.46 5.23
C ASN A 46 -14.22 -8.94 6.05
N VAL A 47 -13.94 -8.14 7.10
CA VAL A 47 -14.98 -7.54 7.94
C VAL A 47 -15.60 -6.33 7.23
N ASN A 48 -16.92 -6.28 7.22
CA ASN A 48 -17.65 -5.10 6.74
C ASN A 48 -17.54 -3.97 7.76
N ILE A 49 -16.75 -2.94 7.42
CA ILE A 49 -16.61 -1.75 8.25
C ILE A 49 -17.62 -0.69 7.81
N ASN A 50 -18.40 -0.19 8.78
CA ASN A 50 -19.26 0.96 8.54
C ASN A 50 -18.40 2.22 8.40
N LYS A 51 -18.16 2.65 7.15
CA LYS A 51 -17.27 3.78 6.83
C LYS A 51 -17.68 5.07 7.54
N ALA A 52 -18.98 5.30 7.72
CA ALA A 52 -19.49 6.51 8.36
C ALA A 52 -19.10 6.64 9.84
N SER A 53 -18.91 5.51 10.54
CA SER A 53 -18.54 5.55 11.97
C SER A 53 -17.03 5.63 12.20
N VAL A 54 -16.19 5.32 11.19
CA VAL A 54 -14.73 5.25 11.33
C VAL A 54 -13.98 6.41 10.68
N GLN A 55 -14.55 7.09 9.68
CA GLN A 55 -13.86 8.13 8.90
C GLN A 55 -13.21 9.26 9.71
N GLN A 56 -13.75 9.61 10.88
CA GLN A 56 -13.15 10.66 11.71
C GLN A 56 -11.82 10.24 12.34
N ASN A 57 -11.66 8.95 12.63
CA ASN A 57 -10.53 8.42 13.40
C ASN A 57 -9.42 7.82 12.54
N PHE A 58 -9.64 7.70 11.24
CA PHE A 58 -8.73 7.06 10.30
C PHE A 58 -8.49 7.97 9.10
N GLU A 59 -7.32 7.86 8.50
CA GLU A 59 -6.90 8.55 7.28
C GLU A 59 -7.20 7.69 6.06
N ILE A 60 -6.96 6.38 6.16
CA ILE A 60 -7.11 5.44 5.05
C ILE A 60 -8.58 5.12 4.78
N ASN A 61 -8.95 5.03 3.50
CA ASN A 61 -10.28 4.60 3.05
C ASN A 61 -10.24 3.27 2.28
N GLY A 62 -9.86 2.17 2.95
CA GLY A 62 -9.70 0.86 2.31
C GLY A 62 -10.71 -0.21 2.73
N LYS A 63 -10.29 -1.48 2.56
CA LYS A 63 -10.89 -2.66 3.19
C LYS A 63 -10.51 -2.75 4.67
N SER A 64 -11.11 -3.71 5.39
CA SER A 64 -10.87 -3.92 6.83
C SER A 64 -9.40 -3.98 7.22
N GLU A 65 -8.59 -4.63 6.40
CA GLU A 65 -7.17 -4.88 6.60
C GLU A 65 -6.37 -3.57 6.67
N ALA A 66 -6.74 -2.57 5.86
CA ALA A 66 -6.11 -1.26 5.88
C ALA A 66 -6.41 -0.51 7.19
N TYR A 67 -7.65 -0.56 7.68
CA TYR A 67 -8.02 0.03 8.98
C TYR A 67 -7.32 -0.66 10.16
N PHE A 68 -7.14 -1.98 10.09
CA PHE A 68 -6.36 -2.69 11.12
C PHE A 68 -4.89 -2.25 11.12
N LEU A 69 -4.29 -2.11 9.94
CA LEU A 69 -2.92 -1.62 9.80
C LEU A 69 -2.75 -0.22 10.39
N GLU A 70 -3.66 0.70 10.08
CA GLU A 70 -3.65 2.04 10.63
C GLU A 70 -3.86 2.04 12.14
N ARG A 71 -4.76 1.18 12.65
CA ARG A 71 -4.97 1.05 14.10
C ARG A 71 -3.70 0.57 14.81
N TRP A 72 -2.98 -0.40 14.24
CA TRP A 72 -1.70 -0.85 14.81
C TRP A 72 -0.68 0.28 14.81
N TYR A 73 -0.63 1.08 13.74
CA TYR A 73 0.21 2.28 13.70
C TYR A 73 -0.14 3.26 14.82
N GLN A 74 -1.42 3.58 15.03
CA GLN A 74 -1.87 4.48 16.10
C GLN A 74 -1.50 3.97 17.51
N LEU A 75 -1.48 2.64 17.72
CA LEU A 75 -1.18 2.04 19.02
C LEU A 75 0.32 2.05 19.35
N LEU A 76 1.17 1.85 18.34
CA LEU A 76 2.61 1.63 18.54
C LEU A 76 3.36 2.92 18.82
N LYS A 77 4.32 2.86 19.75
CA LYS A 77 5.38 3.87 19.87
C LYS A 77 6.21 3.93 18.58
N PRO A 78 6.87 5.06 18.26
CA PRO A 78 7.92 5.10 17.24
C PRO A 78 8.95 3.97 17.46
N GLY A 79 9.25 3.18 16.42
CA GLY A 79 10.11 2.00 16.51
C GLY A 79 9.45 0.73 17.05
N GLY A 80 8.21 0.80 17.54
CA GLY A 80 7.43 -0.36 17.99
C GLY A 80 7.20 -1.39 16.87
N ARG A 81 6.95 -2.65 17.23
CA ARG A 81 6.96 -3.78 16.29
C ARG A 81 5.58 -4.44 16.15
N ILE A 82 5.30 -4.95 14.96
CA ILE A 82 4.14 -5.79 14.68
C ILE A 82 4.55 -7.20 14.25
N GLY A 83 3.77 -8.18 14.71
CA GLY A 83 3.74 -9.54 14.17
C GLY A 83 2.28 -9.93 13.97
N VAL A 84 1.78 -9.79 12.75
CA VAL A 84 0.34 -9.86 12.47
C VAL A 84 0.03 -10.76 11.29
N VAL A 85 -1.16 -11.34 11.28
CA VAL A 85 -1.67 -12.14 10.16
C VAL A 85 -2.46 -11.25 9.22
N LEU A 86 -2.19 -11.33 7.92
CA LEU A 86 -2.97 -10.68 6.86
C LEU A 86 -3.28 -11.69 5.74
N PRO A 87 -4.40 -11.55 5.03
CA PRO A 87 -4.67 -12.36 3.85
C PRO A 87 -3.67 -12.00 2.73
N GLU A 88 -3.28 -12.98 1.93
CA GLU A 88 -2.30 -12.77 0.84
C GLU A 88 -2.82 -11.78 -0.22
N SER A 89 -4.15 -11.66 -0.35
CA SER A 89 -4.81 -10.68 -1.20
C SER A 89 -4.41 -9.23 -0.87
N PHE A 90 -4.14 -8.92 0.40
CA PHE A 90 -3.70 -7.58 0.81
C PHE A 90 -2.42 -7.14 0.10
N PHE A 91 -1.53 -8.09 -0.21
CA PHE A 91 -0.25 -7.81 -0.86
C PHE A 91 -0.32 -7.80 -2.39
N SER A 92 -1.42 -8.28 -2.99
CA SER A 92 -1.50 -8.55 -4.43
C SER A 92 -2.67 -7.88 -5.15
N VAL A 93 -3.76 -7.54 -4.46
CA VAL A 93 -4.99 -7.03 -5.10
C VAL A 93 -4.98 -5.51 -5.21
N GLU A 94 -5.52 -4.95 -6.30
CA GLU A 94 -5.52 -3.51 -6.54
C GLU A 94 -6.34 -2.71 -5.51
N ASP A 95 -7.43 -3.26 -5.00
CA ASP A 95 -8.25 -2.60 -3.98
C ASP A 95 -7.48 -2.25 -2.69
N ASP A 96 -6.38 -2.95 -2.41
CA ASP A 96 -5.58 -2.79 -1.19
C ASP A 96 -4.36 -1.87 -1.39
N VAL A 97 -4.29 -1.13 -2.51
CA VAL A 97 -3.20 -0.18 -2.79
C VAL A 97 -3.01 0.82 -1.67
N GLU A 98 -4.07 1.44 -1.19
CA GLU A 98 -3.99 2.49 -0.16
C GLU A 98 -3.40 1.94 1.14
N GLY A 99 -3.83 0.73 1.54
CA GLY A 99 -3.26 0.01 2.68
C GLY A 99 -1.79 -0.34 2.48
N ARG A 100 -1.38 -0.74 1.28
CA ARG A 100 0.03 -1.01 0.96
C ARG A 100 0.88 0.25 0.95
N LEU A 101 0.39 1.36 0.39
CA LEU A 101 1.08 2.63 0.41
C LEU A 101 1.28 3.12 1.85
N PHE A 102 0.24 2.98 2.69
CA PHE A 102 0.36 3.26 4.11
C PHE A 102 1.39 2.36 4.80
N LEU A 103 1.39 1.05 4.51
CA LEU A 103 2.40 0.12 5.02
C LEU A 103 3.82 0.59 4.67
N TYR A 104 4.05 0.92 3.41
CA TYR A 104 5.36 1.36 2.93
C TYR A 104 5.76 2.75 3.44
N GLY A 105 4.80 3.66 3.66
CA GLY A 105 5.02 4.98 4.22
C GLY A 105 5.41 4.91 5.69
N HIS A 106 4.69 4.12 6.49
CA HIS A 106 4.74 4.21 7.95
C HIS A 106 5.48 3.05 8.65
N PHE A 107 5.76 1.95 7.96
CA PHE A 107 6.45 0.80 8.55
C PHE A 107 7.73 0.44 7.80
N ASN A 108 8.72 -0.03 8.55
CA ASN A 108 9.89 -0.75 8.05
C ASN A 108 9.55 -2.24 8.05
N ILE A 109 9.25 -2.79 6.87
CA ILE A 109 8.95 -4.22 6.72
C ILE A 109 10.23 -5.02 6.96
N LYS A 110 10.16 -6.02 7.84
CA LYS A 110 11.27 -6.93 8.17
C LYS A 110 11.13 -8.26 7.44
N ALA A 111 9.93 -8.80 7.41
CA ALA A 111 9.63 -10.03 6.69
C ALA A 111 8.13 -10.13 6.37
N ILE A 112 7.84 -10.76 5.24
CA ILE A 112 6.50 -11.27 4.91
C ILE A 112 6.69 -12.76 4.68
N VAL A 113 5.99 -13.59 5.46
CA VAL A 113 6.11 -15.04 5.41
C VAL A 113 4.77 -15.63 4.99
N SER A 114 4.68 -16.15 3.78
CA SER A 114 3.48 -16.84 3.30
C SER A 114 3.28 -18.15 4.07
N LEU A 115 2.07 -18.39 4.53
CA LEU A 115 1.69 -19.61 5.22
C LEU A 115 1.08 -20.61 4.23
N PRO A 116 1.21 -21.94 4.50
CA PRO A 116 0.51 -22.95 3.73
C PRO A 116 -1.02 -22.74 3.77
N SER A 117 -1.72 -23.07 2.68
CA SER A 117 -3.18 -22.93 2.54
C SER A 117 -4.01 -23.65 3.61
N HIS A 118 -3.43 -24.63 4.30
CA HIS A 118 -4.07 -25.39 5.36
C HIS A 118 -3.78 -24.87 6.78
N ALA A 119 -3.01 -23.78 6.92
CA ALA A 119 -2.59 -23.26 8.23
C ALA A 119 -3.77 -22.86 9.13
N PHE A 120 -4.90 -22.45 8.54
CA PHE A 120 -6.12 -22.08 9.25
C PHE A 120 -7.32 -23.02 8.97
N SER A 121 -7.04 -24.22 8.45
CA SER A 121 -8.06 -25.26 8.25
C SER A 121 -8.60 -25.79 9.60
N PRO A 122 -9.90 -26.09 9.73
CA PRO A 122 -10.97 -26.04 8.72
C PRO A 122 -11.70 -24.69 8.65
N HIS A 123 -11.27 -23.68 9.41
CA HIS A 123 -12.00 -22.43 9.60
C HIS A 123 -11.96 -21.53 8.35
N THR A 124 -10.89 -21.57 7.58
CA THR A 124 -10.79 -20.86 6.30
C THR A 124 -9.81 -21.56 5.36
N THR A 125 -10.08 -21.45 4.05
CA THR A 125 -9.18 -21.85 2.95
C THR A 125 -8.38 -20.67 2.40
N THR A 126 -8.54 -19.47 2.97
CA THR A 126 -7.82 -18.26 2.55
C THR A 126 -6.32 -18.40 2.80
N SER A 127 -5.52 -18.21 1.75
CA SER A 127 -4.07 -18.06 1.88
C SER A 127 -3.74 -16.80 2.67
N THR A 128 -2.85 -16.96 3.66
CA THR A 128 -2.51 -15.92 4.63
C THR A 128 -1.00 -15.80 4.74
N SER A 129 -0.55 -14.63 5.19
CA SER A 129 0.86 -14.33 5.41
C SER A 129 1.07 -13.66 6.77
N LEU A 130 2.21 -13.93 7.38
CA LEU A 130 2.69 -13.23 8.57
C LEU A 130 3.48 -12.00 8.14
N LEU A 131 3.05 -10.83 8.61
CA LEU A 131 3.75 -9.57 8.46
C LEU A 131 4.53 -9.26 9.74
N PHE A 132 5.84 -9.14 9.59
CA PHE A 132 6.74 -8.61 10.60
C PHE A 132 7.25 -7.25 10.15
N ALA A 133 6.95 -6.20 10.91
CA ALA A 133 7.38 -4.84 10.60
C ALA A 133 7.60 -4.02 11.87
N SER A 134 8.29 -2.89 11.74
CA SER A 134 8.41 -1.91 12.82
C SER A 134 7.90 -0.55 12.37
N LYS A 135 7.14 0.14 13.21
CA LYS A 135 6.71 1.52 12.98
C LYS A 135 7.94 2.40 12.77
N LYS A 136 7.95 3.18 11.70
CA LYS A 136 9.01 4.15 11.43
C LYS A 136 9.04 5.21 12.52
N THR A 137 10.23 5.69 12.82
CA THR A 137 10.42 6.94 13.55
C THR A 137 10.09 8.12 12.65
N GLN A 138 9.83 9.29 13.25
CA GLN A 138 9.55 10.51 12.49
C GLN A 138 10.64 10.82 11.45
N VAL A 139 11.92 10.68 11.85
CA VAL A 139 13.07 10.88 10.95
C VAL A 139 13.07 9.90 9.77
N GLU A 140 12.66 8.64 9.99
CA GLU A 140 12.57 7.66 8.92
C GLU A 140 11.39 7.92 7.99
N GLU A 141 10.24 8.40 8.51
CA GLU A 141 9.10 8.84 7.71
C GLU A 141 9.49 10.05 6.83
N GLU A 142 10.16 11.05 7.40
CA GLU A 142 10.68 12.22 6.68
C GLU A 142 11.63 11.83 5.54
N LYS A 143 12.57 10.92 5.83
CA LYS A 143 13.51 10.41 4.85
C LYS A 143 12.81 9.61 3.75
N PHE A 144 11.82 8.80 4.11
CA PHE A 144 11.02 8.05 3.15
C PHE A 144 10.26 9.02 2.23
N GLN A 145 9.56 10.00 2.79
CA GLN A 145 8.79 10.96 2.01
C GLN A 145 9.67 11.77 1.07
N SER A 146 10.80 12.29 1.55
CA SER A 146 11.76 13.03 0.71
C SER A 146 12.28 12.19 -0.46
N SER A 147 12.49 10.89 -0.22
CA SER A 147 12.92 9.95 -1.26
C SER A 147 11.77 9.64 -2.23
N TRP A 148 10.55 9.47 -1.71
CA TRP A 148 9.34 9.21 -2.48
C TRP A 148 9.05 10.38 -3.43
N ASP A 149 8.97 11.60 -2.91
CA ASP A 149 8.69 12.81 -3.70
C ASP A 149 9.70 13.00 -4.83
N LYS A 150 10.99 12.79 -4.53
CA LYS A 150 12.06 12.86 -5.54
C LYS A 150 11.85 11.84 -6.66
N GLN A 151 11.46 10.61 -6.30
CA GLN A 151 11.24 9.55 -7.29
C GLN A 151 9.94 9.76 -8.07
N THR A 152 8.89 10.30 -7.44
CA THR A 152 7.64 10.67 -8.10
C THR A 152 7.89 11.74 -9.17
N ILE A 153 8.61 12.81 -8.83
CA ILE A 153 8.97 13.87 -9.80
C ILE A 153 9.77 13.28 -10.97
N LEU A 154 10.78 12.46 -10.68
CA LEU A 154 11.59 11.82 -11.71
C LEU A 154 10.75 10.89 -12.60
N PHE A 155 9.81 10.16 -12.00
CA PHE A 155 8.89 9.30 -12.73
C PHE A 155 7.98 10.12 -13.64
N ASP A 156 7.37 11.19 -13.14
CA ASP A 156 6.46 12.05 -13.89
C ASP A 156 7.17 12.75 -15.05
N GLU A 157 8.41 13.20 -14.85
CA GLU A 157 9.25 13.77 -15.92
C GLU A 157 9.52 12.76 -17.04
N LYS A 158 9.97 11.55 -16.68
CA LYS A 158 10.22 10.48 -17.65
C LYS A 158 8.94 10.03 -18.35
N TYR A 159 7.87 9.86 -17.57
CA TYR A 159 6.56 9.45 -18.07
C TYR A 159 6.01 10.46 -19.07
N SER A 160 6.08 11.76 -18.78
CA SER A 160 5.64 12.83 -19.67
C SER A 160 6.40 12.83 -21.00
N ARG A 161 7.71 12.56 -20.97
CA ARG A 161 8.54 12.44 -22.20
C ARG A 161 8.10 11.26 -23.06
N VAL A 162 7.89 10.10 -22.43
CA VAL A 162 7.42 8.89 -23.12
C VAL A 162 6.04 9.13 -23.71
N HIS A 163 5.13 9.72 -22.94
CA HIS A 163 3.76 10.01 -23.35
C HIS A 163 3.73 10.99 -24.54
N ALA A 164 4.55 12.04 -24.52
CA ALA A 164 4.66 12.97 -25.65
C ALA A 164 5.10 12.28 -26.95
N ILE A 165 6.07 11.36 -26.88
CA ILE A 165 6.54 10.60 -28.05
C ILE A 165 5.47 9.62 -28.55
N LEU A 166 4.79 8.93 -27.64
CA LEU A 166 3.71 8.00 -28.01
C LEU A 166 2.50 8.72 -28.61
N ALA A 167 2.16 9.91 -28.11
CA ALA A 167 1.10 10.74 -28.67
C ALA A 167 1.41 11.17 -30.11
N VAL A 168 2.63 11.67 -30.37
CA VAL A 168 3.10 12.04 -31.72
C VAL A 168 3.12 10.83 -32.67
N SER A 169 3.34 9.62 -32.17
CA SER A 169 3.29 8.40 -32.97
C SER A 169 1.87 7.96 -33.34
N LYS A 170 0.84 8.24 -32.52
CA LYS A 170 -0.55 7.84 -32.80
C LYS A 170 -1.15 8.60 -33.98
N ASP A 171 -0.86 9.89 -34.11
CA ASP A 171 -1.38 10.71 -35.21
C ASP A 171 -0.80 10.26 -36.57
N ASN A 172 0.45 9.81 -36.57
CA ASN A 172 1.11 9.23 -37.74
C ASN A 172 0.67 7.79 -38.09
N LEU A 173 -0.08 7.10 -37.22
CA LEU A 173 -0.61 5.76 -37.49
C LEU A 173 -1.94 5.78 -38.25
N SER A 174 -2.59 6.93 -38.35
CA SER A 174 -3.94 7.05 -38.93
C SER A 174 -3.95 7.09 -40.46
N PHE A 175 -2.78 7.18 -41.11
CA PHE A 175 -2.69 7.25 -42.56
C PHE A 175 -1.96 6.02 -43.11
N VAL A 176 -2.71 5.19 -43.85
CA VAL A 176 -2.26 3.97 -44.54
C VAL A 176 -2.01 2.82 -43.55
N LEU A 177 -2.66 1.66 -43.63
CA LEU A 177 -2.06 0.44 -44.17
C LEU A 177 -3.02 -0.77 -44.06
N ALA A 178 -2.96 -1.68 -45.05
CA ALA A 178 -3.69 -2.94 -45.11
C ALA A 178 -3.18 -3.99 -44.11
N ASP A 179 -4.05 -4.93 -43.70
CA ASP A 179 -3.91 -5.78 -42.51
C ASP A 179 -2.59 -6.57 -42.35
N LYS A 180 -1.90 -6.97 -43.42
CA LYS A 180 -0.57 -7.63 -43.32
C LYS A 180 0.56 -6.70 -42.88
N GLN A 181 0.51 -5.42 -43.26
CA GLN A 181 1.52 -4.45 -42.82
C GLN A 181 1.27 -3.98 -41.39
N LYS A 182 0.05 -4.19 -40.86
CA LYS A 182 -0.35 -3.87 -39.48
C LYS A 182 0.48 -4.65 -38.46
N ASP A 183 0.72 -5.95 -38.68
CA ASP A 183 1.52 -6.78 -37.76
C ASP A 183 3.00 -6.37 -37.73
N GLU A 184 3.58 -6.05 -38.89
CA GLU A 184 4.97 -5.57 -38.99
C GLU A 184 5.13 -4.16 -38.39
N SER A 185 4.12 -3.31 -38.58
CA SER A 185 4.03 -1.97 -37.97
C SER A 185 3.89 -2.04 -36.45
N ILE A 186 2.99 -2.88 -35.93
CA ILE A 186 2.77 -3.05 -34.49
C ILE A 186 3.99 -3.69 -33.83
N ARG A 187 4.62 -4.68 -34.47
CA ARG A 187 5.83 -5.32 -33.95
C ARG A 187 7.00 -4.34 -33.91
N SER A 188 7.21 -3.55 -34.97
CA SER A 188 8.27 -2.54 -35.00
C SER A 188 8.02 -1.39 -34.03
N LEU A 189 6.76 -0.97 -33.83
CA LEU A 189 6.38 -0.02 -32.78
C LEU A 189 6.64 -0.59 -31.39
N ARG A 190 6.23 -1.84 -31.11
CA ARG A 190 6.54 -2.50 -29.83
C ARG A 190 8.04 -2.56 -29.54
N ILE A 191 8.86 -2.88 -30.56
CA ILE A 191 10.32 -2.93 -30.43
C ILE A 191 10.89 -1.52 -30.16
N LYS A 192 10.43 -0.50 -30.89
CA LYS A 192 10.84 0.89 -30.69
C LYS A 192 10.42 1.42 -29.32
N SER A 193 9.17 1.20 -28.92
CA SER A 193 8.67 1.55 -27.59
C SER A 193 9.49 0.86 -26.52
N ARG A 194 9.72 -0.45 -26.64
CA ARG A 194 10.52 -1.22 -25.67
C ARG A 194 11.96 -0.70 -25.56
N ALA A 195 12.64 -0.47 -26.68
CA ALA A 195 13.99 0.10 -26.69
C ALA A 195 14.02 1.51 -26.09
N PHE A 196 12.96 2.29 -26.29
CA PHE A 196 12.82 3.62 -25.69
C PHE A 196 12.58 3.56 -24.18
N PHE A 197 11.68 2.68 -23.72
CA PHE A 197 11.45 2.41 -22.31
C PHE A 197 12.73 1.93 -21.61
N ASP A 198 13.45 0.99 -22.23
CA ASP A 198 14.74 0.48 -21.71
C ASP A 198 15.81 1.59 -21.63
N LYS A 199 15.79 2.56 -22.55
CA LYS A 199 16.71 3.70 -22.54
C LYS A 199 16.37 4.73 -21.46
N GLU A 200 15.09 5.06 -21.27
CA GLU A 200 14.66 6.09 -20.31
C GLU A 200 14.59 5.55 -18.87
N PHE A 201 14.18 4.29 -18.68
CA PHE A 201 14.00 3.68 -17.37
C PHE A 201 15.09 2.66 -16.98
N GLY A 202 15.91 2.20 -17.93
CA GLY A 202 16.90 1.15 -17.73
C GLY A 202 16.34 -0.25 -17.99
N HIS A 203 17.22 -1.23 -18.24
CA HIS A 203 16.80 -2.62 -18.42
C HIS A 203 16.20 -3.19 -17.12
N GLY A 204 15.02 -3.81 -17.24
CA GLY A 204 14.39 -4.52 -16.12
C GLY A 204 13.55 -3.65 -15.17
N PHE A 205 13.03 -2.51 -15.64
CA PHE A 205 12.15 -1.69 -14.82
C PHE A 205 10.86 -2.45 -14.47
N ILE A 206 10.58 -2.58 -13.18
CA ILE A 206 9.26 -2.98 -12.69
C ILE A 206 8.45 -1.68 -12.59
N VAL A 207 7.55 -1.46 -13.54
CA VAL A 207 6.45 -0.53 -13.30
C VAL A 207 5.60 -1.19 -12.24
N LEU A 208 5.78 -0.79 -10.98
CA LEU A 208 4.85 -1.18 -9.93
C LEU A 208 3.49 -0.63 -10.39
N PRO A 209 2.50 -1.50 -10.66
CA PRO A 209 1.25 -1.13 -11.35
C PRO A 209 0.43 -0.05 -10.62
N TYR A 210 0.84 0.33 -9.41
CA TYR A 210 0.08 1.16 -8.50
C TYR A 210 0.48 2.64 -8.49
N LEU A 211 1.47 3.05 -9.28
CA LEU A 211 1.66 4.46 -9.64
C LEU A 211 0.62 4.94 -10.69
N MET A 212 -0.29 4.08 -11.12
CA MET A 212 -1.31 4.34 -12.15
C MET A 212 -2.73 4.52 -11.61
N ILE A 213 -2.93 5.20 -10.47
CA ILE A 213 -4.31 5.54 -10.02
C ILE A 213 -5.01 6.45 -11.05
N SER A 214 -4.25 7.17 -11.88
CA SER A 214 -4.79 8.06 -12.92
C SER A 214 -5.19 7.38 -14.24
N PHE A 215 -5.04 6.05 -14.40
CA PHE A 215 -5.13 5.38 -15.71
C PHE A 215 -6.41 4.57 -15.97
N ILE A 216 -7.37 4.53 -15.05
CA ILE A 216 -8.61 3.72 -15.20
C ILE A 216 -9.83 4.56 -15.65
N GLN A 217 -9.66 5.84 -16.01
CA GLN A 217 -10.76 6.71 -16.48
C GLN A 217 -10.71 7.13 -17.95
N CYS A 218 -10.13 6.33 -18.85
CA CYS A 218 -10.35 6.48 -20.30
C CYS A 218 -10.71 5.16 -20.97
#